data_AF-V4B512-F1
#
_entry.id   AF-V4B512-F1
#
_cell.length_a   1.000
_cell.length_b   1.000
_cell.length_c   1.000
_cell.angle_alpha   90.00
_cell.angle_beta   90.00
_cell.angle_gamma   90.00
#
_symmetry.space_group_name_H-M   'P 1'
#
loop_
_entity.id
_entity.type
_entity.pdbx_description
1 polymer ?
#
loop_
_entity_poly.entity_id
_entity_poly.type
_entity_poly.pdbx_seq_one_letter_code
_entity_poly.pdbx_strand_id
1 'polypeptide(L)'
;MLGLVGIPIFFMELSLGQFSSMGPATCWGFARLFRGIGFGMVIVSSLVCIYYNMIIGWAFYYLFASFTSVLPWTTCDPAWSTERKWF
;
A
#
# COMPACT_ATOMS: atom_id res chain seq x y z
N MET A 1 5.93 5.63 -21.56
CA MET A 1 4.95 6.07 -20.55
C MET A 1 5.62 6.69 -19.33
N LEU A 2 6.63 6.05 -18.71
CA LEU A 2 7.35 6.62 -17.56
C LEU A 2 7.96 8.01 -17.86
N GLY A 3 8.73 8.15 -18.93
CA GLY A 3 9.43 9.41 -19.23
C GLY A 3 8.54 10.58 -19.64
N LEU A 4 7.46 10.31 -20.39
CA LEU A 4 6.59 11.36 -20.95
C LEU A 4 5.40 11.71 -20.06
N VAL A 5 4.98 10.80 -19.16
CA VAL A 5 3.77 10.98 -18.34
C VAL A 5 4.10 10.84 -16.86
N GLY A 6 4.85 9.80 -16.47
CA GLY A 6 5.20 9.57 -15.06
C GLY A 6 6.08 10.66 -14.47
N ILE A 7 7.22 10.96 -15.11
CA ILE A 7 8.18 11.95 -14.61
C ILE A 7 7.55 13.36 -14.52
N PRO A 8 6.83 13.87 -15.55
CA PRO A 8 6.21 15.19 -15.48
C PRO A 8 5.14 15.30 -14.40
N ILE A 9 4.29 14.27 -14.22
CA ILE A 9 3.23 14.28 -13.20
C ILE A 9 3.84 14.24 -11.79
N PHE A 10 4.83 13.38 -11.57
CA PHE A 10 5.53 13.31 -10.29
C PHE A 10 6.23 14.63 -9.94
N PHE A 11 6.88 15.26 -10.93
CA PHE A 11 7.50 16.57 -10.74
C PHE A 11 6.49 17.68 -10.43
N MET A 12 5.33 17.68 -11.12
CA MET A 12 4.24 18.61 -10.84
C MET A 12 3.71 18.45 -9.41
N GLU A 13 3.50 17.23 -8.95
CA GLU A 13 3.01 16.96 -7.60
C GLU A 13 4.01 17.40 -6.52
N LEU A 14 5.29 17.08 -6.69
CA LEU A 14 6.34 17.51 -5.77
C LEU A 14 6.50 19.03 -5.72
N SER A 15 6.54 19.70 -6.87
CA SER A 15 6.68 21.15 -6.94
C SER A 15 5.47 21.88 -6.31
N LEU A 16 4.25 21.38 -6.52
CA LEU A 16 3.05 21.89 -5.85
C LEU A 16 3.10 21.68 -4.34
N GLY A 17 3.53 20.51 -3.88
CA GLY A 17 3.70 20.20 -2.46
C GLY A 17 4.74 21.11 -1.79
N GLN A 18 5.88 21.31 -2.43
CA GLN A 18 6.94 22.19 -1.92
C GLN A 18 6.51 23.66 -1.90
N PHE A 19 5.86 24.16 -2.96
CA PHE A 19 5.41 25.55 -3.05
C PHE A 19 4.31 25.88 -2.03
N SER A 20 3.32 24.99 -1.90
CA SER A 20 2.19 25.24 -1.01
C SER A 20 2.50 24.90 0.45
N SER A 21 3.49 24.04 0.72
CA SER A 21 3.82 23.53 2.06
C SER A 21 2.59 23.04 2.85
N MET A 22 1.56 22.61 2.13
CA MET A 22 0.26 22.20 2.64
C MET A 22 0.00 20.74 2.29
N GLY A 23 -0.98 20.13 2.96
CA GLY A 23 -1.41 18.78 2.65
C GLY A 23 -2.30 18.72 1.41
N PRO A 24 -2.42 17.55 0.75
CA PRO A 24 -3.14 17.39 -0.52
C PRO A 24 -4.61 17.85 -0.47
N ALA A 25 -5.25 17.82 0.70
CA ALA A 25 -6.62 18.33 0.90
C ALA A 25 -6.73 19.87 0.88
N THR A 26 -5.67 20.59 1.25
CA THR A 26 -5.63 22.06 1.35
C THR A 26 -4.79 22.74 0.26
N CYS A 27 -3.92 21.99 -0.44
CA CYS A 27 -3.10 22.51 -1.55
C CYS A 27 -3.94 23.15 -2.68
N TRP A 28 -5.16 22.67 -2.91
CA TRP A 28 -6.05 23.15 -3.98
C TRP A 28 -6.77 24.48 -3.67
N GLY A 29 -6.26 25.28 -2.73
CA GLY A 29 -6.81 26.60 -2.41
C GLY A 29 -6.86 27.56 -3.60
N PHE A 30 -5.94 27.44 -4.55
CA PHE A 30 -5.89 28.25 -5.77
C PHE A 30 -6.97 27.88 -6.80
N ALA A 31 -7.48 26.64 -6.78
CA ALA A 31 -8.48 26.15 -7.71
C ALA A 31 -9.56 25.35 -6.98
N ARG A 32 -10.59 26.06 -6.51
CA ARG A 32 -11.69 25.52 -5.69
C ARG A 32 -12.46 24.37 -6.35
N LEU A 33 -12.44 24.27 -7.69
CA LEU A 33 -13.02 23.15 -8.45
C LEU A 33 -12.31 21.81 -8.16
N PHE A 34 -11.00 21.82 -7.96
CA PHE A 34 -10.19 20.62 -7.76
C PHE A 34 -10.05 20.20 -6.29
N ARG A 35 -10.75 20.87 -5.38
CA ARG A 35 -10.74 20.53 -3.95
C ARG A 35 -11.18 19.09 -3.69
N GLY A 36 -12.07 18.54 -4.53
CA GLY A 36 -12.49 17.13 -4.45
C GLY A 36 -11.36 16.12 -4.72
N ILE A 37 -10.37 16.48 -5.54
CA ILE A 37 -9.22 15.60 -5.83
C ILE A 37 -8.39 15.40 -4.55
N GLY A 38 -8.16 16.46 -3.79
CA GLY A 38 -7.42 16.39 -2.53
C GLY A 38 -8.05 15.45 -1.50
N PHE A 39 -9.38 15.49 -1.35
CA PHE A 39 -10.10 14.54 -0.48
C PHE A 39 -10.06 13.11 -1.03
N GLY A 40 -10.18 12.94 -2.35
CA GLY A 40 -10.04 11.64 -3.01
C GLY A 40 -8.68 11.00 -2.74
N MET A 41 -7.60 11.76 -2.83
CA MET A 41 -6.24 11.28 -2.50
C MET A 41 -6.14 10.77 -1.07
N VAL A 42 -6.73 11.50 -0.09
CA VAL A 42 -6.72 11.09 1.32
C VAL A 42 -7.52 9.80 1.53
N ILE A 43 -8.69 9.66 0.90
CA ILE A 43 -9.52 8.44 0.98
C ILE A 43 -8.78 7.24 0.38
N VAL A 44 -8.21 7.40 -0.81
CA VAL A 44 -7.44 6.32 -1.47
C VAL A 44 -6.23 5.94 -0.63
N SER A 45 -5.48 6.91 -0.11
CA SER A 45 -4.35 6.65 0.78
C SER A 45 -4.77 5.88 2.04
N SER A 46 -5.92 6.23 2.63
CA SER A 46 -6.46 5.53 3.80
C SER A 46 -6.83 4.07 3.49
N LEU A 47 -7.50 3.83 2.36
CA LEU A 47 -7.82 2.47 1.90
C LEU A 47 -6.55 1.66 1.62
N VAL A 48 -5.53 2.30 1.03
CA VAL A 48 -4.23 1.69 0.77
C VAL A 48 -3.56 1.28 2.07
N CYS A 49 -3.52 2.17 3.06
CA CYS A 49 -2.98 1.87 4.37
C CYS A 49 -3.64 0.65 5.01
N ILE A 50 -4.97 0.50 4.93
CA ILE A 50 -5.67 -0.63 5.55
C ILE A 50 -5.26 -1.97 4.91
N TYR A 51 -5.32 -2.09 3.58
CA TYR A 51 -4.99 -3.37 2.94
C TYR A 51 -3.49 -3.68 3.04
N TYR A 52 -2.64 -2.66 2.95
CA TYR A 52 -1.19 -2.87 2.93
C TYR A 52 -0.65 -3.28 4.30
N ASN A 53 -1.22 -2.73 5.39
CA ASN A 53 -0.87 -3.16 6.76
C ASN A 53 -1.21 -4.64 7.00
N MET A 54 -2.29 -5.14 6.41
CA MET A 54 -2.66 -6.55 6.53
C MET A 54 -1.63 -7.48 5.86
N ILE A 55 -1.15 -7.11 4.67
CA ILE A 55 -0.06 -7.83 3.97
C ILE A 55 1.23 -7.79 4.80
N ILE A 56 1.57 -6.64 5.38
CA ILE A 56 2.73 -6.51 6.28
C ILE A 56 2.58 -7.43 7.49
N GLY A 57 1.38 -7.51 8.08
CA GLY A 57 1.07 -8.42 9.18
C GLY A 57 1.31 -9.89 8.81
N TRP A 58 0.86 -10.31 7.63
CA TRP A 58 1.18 -11.64 7.09
C TRP A 58 2.69 -11.83 6.88
N ALA A 59 3.38 -10.84 6.31
CA ALA A 59 4.83 -10.91 6.12
C ALA A 59 5.58 -11.11 7.45
N PHE A 60 5.19 -10.39 8.51
CA PHE A 60 5.76 -10.59 9.84
C PHE A 60 5.45 -11.99 10.40
N TYR A 61 4.22 -12.48 10.24
CA TYR A 61 3.86 -13.83 10.67
C TYR A 61 4.74 -14.89 9.99
N TYR A 62 4.88 -14.82 8.66
CA TYR A 62 5.72 -15.73 7.89
C TYR A 62 7.21 -15.56 8.18
N LEU A 63 7.68 -14.35 8.48
CA LEU A 63 9.05 -14.06 8.89
C LEU A 63 9.38 -14.79 10.20
N PHE A 64 8.56 -14.65 11.23
CA PHE A 64 8.78 -15.33 12.50
C PHE A 64 8.60 -16.84 12.41
N ALA A 65 7.63 -17.31 11.62
CA ALA A 65 7.44 -18.72 11.31
C ALA A 65 8.61 -19.34 10.52
N SER A 66 9.48 -18.52 9.91
CA SER A 66 10.68 -18.99 9.21
C SER A 66 11.89 -19.19 10.14
N PHE A 67 11.82 -18.74 11.40
CA PHE A 67 12.90 -18.97 12.38
C PHE A 67 12.84 -20.36 13.04
N THR A 68 11.89 -21.22 12.65
CA THR A 68 11.83 -22.61 13.10
C THR A 68 12.71 -23.51 12.23
N SER A 69 13.29 -24.57 12.83
CA SER A 69 14.20 -25.50 12.13
C SER A 69 13.53 -26.30 11.01
N VAL A 70 12.24 -26.59 11.18
CA VAL A 70 11.37 -27.16 10.15
C VAL A 70 10.29 -26.13 9.86
N LEU A 71 10.14 -25.76 8.59
CA LEU A 71 9.19 -24.75 8.17
C LEU A 71 7.77 -25.34 8.26
N PRO A 72 6.79 -24.64 8.86
CA PRO A 72 5.49 -25.22 9.19
C PRO A 72 4.66 -25.60 7.94
N TRP A 73 4.95 -25.03 6.78
CA TRP A 73 4.31 -25.39 5.50
C TRP A 73 5.00 -26.55 4.75
N THR A 74 6.10 -27.11 5.29
CA THR A 74 6.77 -28.28 4.69
C THR A 74 6.09 -29.59 5.05
N THR A 75 5.42 -29.64 6.20
CA THR A 75 4.64 -30.80 6.66
C THR A 75 3.16 -30.45 6.71
N CYS A 76 2.30 -31.29 6.14
CA CYS A 76 0.85 -31.15 6.27
C CYS A 76 0.41 -31.51 7.68
N ASP A 77 0.23 -30.51 8.54
CA ASP A 77 -0.32 -30.69 9.88
C ASP A 77 -1.87 -30.82 9.79
N PRO A 78 -2.50 -31.81 10.43
CA PRO A 78 -3.95 -31.98 10.44
C PRO A 78 -4.71 -30.78 11.04
N ALA A 79 -4.04 -29.87 11.75
CA ALA A 79 -4.68 -28.66 12.32
C ALA A 79 -5.15 -27.64 11.26
N TRP A 80 -4.55 -27.62 10.08
CA TRP A 80 -4.88 -26.64 9.02
C TRP A 80 -4.95 -27.25 7.61
N SER A 81 -4.49 -28.49 7.42
CA SER A 81 -4.56 -29.20 6.15
C SER A 81 -5.78 -30.13 6.09
N THR A 82 -6.54 -30.06 5.00
CA THR A 82 -7.57 -31.07 4.68
C THR A 82 -6.90 -32.34 4.15
N GLU A 83 -7.41 -33.53 4.47
CA GLU A 83 -6.83 -34.85 4.13
C GLU A 83 -6.55 -35.15 2.64
N ARG A 84 -6.76 -34.21 1.72
CA ARG A 84 -6.35 -34.36 0.32
C ARG A 84 -4.86 -34.09 0.16
N LYS A 85 -4.05 -35.08 0.53
CA LYS A 85 -2.64 -35.16 0.15
C LYS A 85 -2.59 -35.45 -1.34
N TRP A 86 -2.03 -34.54 -2.15
CA TRP A 86 -1.82 -34.74 -3.59
C TRP A 86 -0.54 -35.52 -3.88
N PHE A 87 -0.33 -36.60 -3.14
CA PHE A 87 0.60 -37.69 -3.42
C PHE A 87 0.04 -38.99 -2.83
#